data_AF-A0A2P6TJL0-F1
#
_entry.id   AF-A0A2P6TJL0-F1
#
_cell.length_a   1.000
_cell.length_b   1.000
_cell.length_c   1.000
_cell.angle_alpha   90.00
_cell.angle_beta   90.00
_cell.angle_gamma   90.00
#
_symmetry.space_group_name_H-M   'P 1'
#
loop_
_entity.id
_entity.type
_entity.pdbx_description
1 polymer ?
#
loop_
_entity_poly.entity_id
_entity_poly.type
_entity_poly.pdbx_seq_one_letter_code
_entity_poly.pdbx_strand_id
1 'polypeptide(L)'
;MGAFSEAKYAKMELRGQQYTRHWKTDLKGATCSSPGFCCVAAFCSCCVSYHLRKRQLRGDMSRYICCNGDWPCSGRCGEQSAPEMCLCLEVSCCFAQSVASTRWAIQDEMHLQNTQCDNCIIGTMIAAQYLACICWLAACISGNDVLQDLAQLTDMIADILWCSVCACMQTQHKVQLDERDSNPNIVVAPYAAPAPQAMHGGGGYPPQQPPPYGAYAAPPPQSGMAYGAPPPQLLPLPPGPVAFPRRQLELNFAVLQLRSGYEAVDDLDCIPMNEFQKKFWKLRQAEWEPYTLLYSPLRITQGNVADPLYFDFINCFQAATAGLVMRQGLQEFEEYSEETETMGTVRRDPSLADNALLPGLFFEREGERLYRGLVEGFRGQQYGGPPPAKPGASTEELLTGVQQILDIYVANGYALKASLTPGSSGSSGSGRPTLSPVDGTSAASAGSSFTVKLEGPANLWSLQALAARRSNLFNQHDAAAVAAYLRASGRSSTCRLAWSDTGVVQQWTLV
;
A
#
# COMPACT_ATOMS: atom_id res chain seq x y z
N MET A 1 9.07 -7.83 4.16
CA MET A 1 7.94 -7.89 5.12
C MET A 1 6.59 -7.63 4.45
N GLY A 2 6.46 -6.73 3.47
CA GLY A 2 5.19 -6.42 2.76
C GLY A 2 4.25 -7.61 2.48
N ALA A 3 4.74 -8.68 1.85
CA ALA A 3 3.94 -9.87 1.53
C ALA A 3 3.22 -10.54 2.73
N PHE A 4 3.75 -10.44 3.96
CA PHE A 4 3.07 -10.91 5.17
C PHE A 4 1.93 -9.98 5.61
N SER A 5 2.03 -8.68 5.32
CA SER A 5 1.00 -7.67 5.58
C SER A 5 -0.13 -7.79 4.55
N GLU A 6 0.21 -7.86 3.26
CA GLU A 6 -0.75 -8.07 2.17
C GLU A 6 -1.54 -9.37 2.36
N ALA A 7 -0.88 -10.48 2.73
CA ALA A 7 -1.54 -11.74 3.03
C ALA A 7 -2.47 -11.67 4.27
N LYS A 8 -2.18 -10.83 5.28
CA LYS A 8 -3.07 -10.59 6.42
C LYS A 8 -4.32 -9.81 6.01
N TYR A 9 -4.16 -8.73 5.25
CA TYR A 9 -5.30 -7.93 4.78
C TYR A 9 -6.18 -8.71 3.81
N ALA A 10 -5.60 -9.47 2.86
CA ALA A 10 -6.34 -10.35 1.97
C ALA A 10 -7.18 -11.39 2.75
N LYS A 11 -6.60 -12.03 3.79
CA LYS A 11 -7.35 -12.93 4.69
C LYS A 11 -8.49 -12.22 5.42
N MET A 12 -8.29 -10.97 5.86
CA MET A 12 -9.32 -10.20 6.55
C MET A 12 -10.48 -9.82 5.62
N GLU A 13 -10.19 -9.48 4.37
CA GLU A 13 -11.19 -9.18 3.33
C GLU A 13 -11.95 -10.46 2.88
N LEU A 14 -11.25 -11.59 2.74
CA LEU A 14 -11.85 -12.91 2.49
C LEU A 14 -12.84 -13.34 3.58
N ARG A 15 -12.50 -13.15 4.86
CA ARG A 15 -13.41 -13.42 6.00
C ARG A 15 -14.71 -12.61 5.89
N GLY A 16 -14.62 -11.36 5.43
CA GLY A 16 -15.77 -10.46 5.28
C GLY A 16 -16.66 -10.79 4.08
N GLN A 17 -16.09 -11.23 2.96
CA GLN A 17 -16.82 -11.30 1.68
C GLN A 17 -17.01 -12.71 1.08
N GLN A 18 -16.16 -13.69 1.40
CA GLN A 18 -16.13 -14.98 0.68
C GLN A 18 -16.35 -16.23 1.56
N TYR A 19 -16.49 -16.06 2.87
CA TYR A 19 -16.74 -17.19 3.78
C TYR A 19 -18.25 -17.44 3.86
N THR A 20 -18.68 -18.65 3.49
CA THR A 20 -20.11 -18.99 3.29
C THR A 20 -20.69 -19.96 4.32
N ARG A 21 -19.88 -20.38 5.30
CA ARG A 21 -20.31 -21.28 6.38
C ARG A 21 -20.40 -20.52 7.69
N HIS A 22 -21.29 -20.97 8.57
CA HIS A 22 -21.42 -20.46 9.94
C HIS A 22 -20.86 -21.46 10.95
N TRP A 23 -20.53 -20.98 12.14
CA TRP A 23 -20.15 -21.83 13.26
C TRP A 23 -21.27 -22.84 13.60
N LYS A 24 -20.90 -24.08 13.95
CA LYS A 24 -21.81 -25.16 14.36
C LYS A 24 -22.71 -24.80 15.56
N THR A 25 -22.25 -23.86 16.38
CA THR A 25 -23.03 -23.28 17.48
C THR A 25 -22.72 -21.79 17.55
N ASP A 26 -23.74 -20.95 17.76
CA ASP A 26 -23.58 -19.51 18.01
C ASP A 26 -22.83 -19.28 19.33
N LEU A 27 -22.16 -18.14 19.50
CA LEU A 27 -21.45 -17.83 20.74
C LEU A 27 -22.41 -17.77 21.96
N LYS A 28 -23.66 -17.35 21.73
CA LYS A 28 -24.77 -17.37 22.72
C LYS A 28 -25.22 -18.78 23.11
N GLY A 29 -24.98 -19.78 22.25
CA GLY A 29 -25.40 -21.17 22.42
C GLY A 29 -24.27 -22.12 22.85
N ALA A 30 -23.01 -21.65 22.80
CA ALA A 30 -21.83 -22.41 23.16
C ALA A 30 -21.93 -23.03 24.56
N THR A 31 -22.41 -22.26 25.55
CA THR A 31 -22.72 -22.69 26.93
C THR A 31 -23.65 -23.91 26.96
N CYS A 32 -24.74 -23.90 26.20
CA CYS A 32 -25.71 -25.00 26.15
C CYS A 32 -25.21 -26.20 25.32
N SER A 33 -24.33 -25.96 24.34
CA SER A 33 -23.80 -27.01 23.46
C SER A 33 -22.75 -27.93 24.09
N SER A 34 -22.05 -27.47 25.14
CA SER A 34 -21.06 -28.24 25.89
C SER A 34 -20.84 -27.64 27.30
N PRO A 35 -21.85 -27.62 28.18
CA PRO A 35 -21.81 -26.87 29.45
C PRO A 35 -20.66 -27.29 30.36
N GLY A 36 -20.41 -28.59 30.51
CA GLY A 36 -19.29 -29.09 31.31
C GLY A 36 -17.92 -28.61 30.81
N PHE A 37 -17.74 -28.48 29.48
CA PHE A 37 -16.51 -27.92 28.92
C PHE A 37 -16.45 -26.39 29.07
N CYS A 38 -17.58 -25.70 28.96
CA CYS A 38 -17.64 -24.26 29.20
C CYS A 38 -17.26 -23.89 30.63
N CYS A 39 -17.66 -24.70 31.63
CA CYS A 39 -17.19 -24.54 33.01
C CYS A 39 -15.66 -24.76 33.12
N VAL A 40 -15.11 -25.79 32.48
CA VAL A 40 -13.64 -26.02 32.46
C VAL A 40 -12.89 -24.89 31.75
N ALA A 41 -13.46 -24.32 30.68
CA ALA A 41 -12.89 -23.18 29.96
C ALA A 41 -12.96 -21.86 30.73
N ALA A 42 -13.87 -21.74 31.70
CA ALA A 42 -13.93 -20.62 32.64
C ALA A 42 -12.90 -20.76 33.77
N PHE A 43 -12.74 -21.96 34.36
CA PHE A 43 -11.86 -22.19 35.51
C PHE A 43 -10.40 -22.55 35.17
N CYS A 44 -10.12 -23.07 33.97
CA CYS A 44 -8.77 -23.44 33.50
C CYS A 44 -8.55 -22.86 32.09
N SER A 45 -8.81 -21.57 31.93
CA SER A 45 -8.87 -20.87 30.64
C SER A 45 -7.57 -20.99 29.82
N CYS A 46 -6.41 -20.69 30.40
CA CYS A 46 -5.12 -20.82 29.72
C CYS A 46 -4.83 -22.28 29.33
N CYS A 47 -5.24 -23.23 30.17
CA CYS A 47 -5.11 -24.68 29.95
C CYS A 47 -5.91 -25.11 28.71
N VAL A 48 -7.17 -24.65 28.62
CA VAL A 48 -8.06 -24.95 27.50
C VAL A 48 -7.57 -24.30 26.21
N SER A 49 -7.09 -23.04 26.25
CA SER A 49 -6.48 -22.39 25.09
C SER A 49 -5.26 -23.16 24.57
N TYR A 50 -4.39 -23.67 25.46
CA TYR A 50 -3.23 -24.49 25.09
C TYR A 50 -3.65 -25.74 24.30
N HIS A 51 -4.60 -26.50 24.84
CA HIS A 51 -5.09 -27.71 24.19
C HIS A 51 -5.83 -27.43 22.88
N LEU A 52 -6.63 -26.36 22.80
CA LEU A 52 -7.33 -25.96 21.58
C LEU A 52 -6.38 -25.50 20.49
N ARG A 53 -5.36 -24.69 20.82
CA ARG A 53 -4.35 -24.22 19.88
C ARG A 53 -3.48 -25.38 19.36
N LYS A 54 -3.04 -26.28 20.24
CA LYS A 54 -2.32 -27.52 19.84
C LYS A 54 -3.18 -28.44 18.98
N ARG A 55 -4.49 -28.55 19.25
CA ARG A 55 -5.46 -29.33 18.45
C ARG A 55 -5.78 -28.66 17.11
N GLN A 56 -5.85 -27.34 17.04
CA GLN A 56 -6.00 -26.59 15.78
C GLN A 56 -4.82 -26.90 14.85
N LEU A 57 -3.58 -26.88 15.36
CA LEU A 57 -2.37 -27.34 14.67
C LEU A 57 -2.29 -28.85 14.40
N ARG A 58 -3.31 -29.64 14.81
CA ARG A 58 -3.38 -31.11 14.68
C ARG A 58 -2.26 -31.85 15.40
N GLY A 59 -1.70 -31.26 16.46
CA GLY A 59 -0.56 -31.78 17.22
C GLY A 59 0.81 -31.50 16.60
N ASP A 60 0.87 -31.01 15.36
CA ASP A 60 2.12 -30.68 14.67
C ASP A 60 2.65 -29.31 15.13
N MET A 61 3.51 -29.34 16.15
CA MET A 61 4.16 -28.14 16.69
C MET A 61 5.21 -27.53 15.77
N SER A 62 5.60 -28.16 14.65
CA SER A 62 6.50 -27.53 13.66
C SER A 62 5.83 -26.38 12.90
N ARG A 63 4.48 -26.38 12.89
CA ARG A 63 3.63 -25.35 12.30
C ARG A 63 3.25 -24.23 13.29
N TYR A 64 3.77 -24.27 14.52
CA TYR A 64 3.49 -23.26 15.53
C TYR A 64 4.20 -21.94 15.22
N ILE A 65 3.42 -20.86 15.20
CA ILE A 65 3.88 -19.48 15.19
C ILE A 65 3.12 -18.75 16.30
N CYS A 66 3.85 -18.06 17.18
CA CYS A 66 3.29 -17.37 18.34
C CYS A 66 2.24 -16.33 17.92
N CYS A 67 1.11 -16.27 18.61
CA CYS A 67 -0.03 -15.41 18.29
C CYS A 67 -0.48 -15.52 16.82
N ASN A 68 -0.25 -16.69 16.19
CA ASN A 68 -0.52 -16.98 14.77
C ASN A 68 0.20 -16.08 13.76
N GLY A 69 1.28 -15.42 14.16
CA GLY A 69 2.00 -14.45 13.33
C GLY A 69 1.45 -13.02 13.43
N ASP A 70 0.43 -12.78 14.25
CA ASP A 70 -0.29 -11.51 14.25
C ASP A 70 0.41 -10.38 15.03
N TRP A 71 1.34 -10.69 15.94
CA TRP A 71 2.06 -9.71 16.77
C TRP A 71 3.55 -9.51 16.37
N PRO A 72 4.19 -8.37 16.69
CA PRO A 72 5.58 -8.09 16.33
C PRO A 72 6.64 -9.02 16.95
N CYS A 73 6.28 -9.76 18.01
CA CYS A 73 7.12 -10.75 18.67
C CYS A 73 7.09 -12.14 17.99
N SER A 74 6.05 -12.42 17.20
CA SER A 74 5.89 -13.67 16.46
C SER A 74 7.08 -13.91 15.52
N GLY A 75 7.57 -15.15 15.45
CA GLY A 75 8.76 -15.49 14.67
C GLY A 75 10.10 -15.03 15.27
N ARG A 76 10.10 -14.29 16.40
CA ARG A 76 11.33 -13.76 17.03
C ARG A 76 11.65 -14.39 18.39
N CYS A 77 10.68 -15.02 19.06
CA CYS A 77 10.83 -15.58 20.42
C CYS A 77 11.45 -17.00 20.48
N GLY A 78 12.22 -17.44 19.47
CA GLY A 78 12.82 -18.78 19.45
C GLY A 78 11.81 -19.94 19.27
N GLU A 79 10.61 -19.63 18.76
CA GLU A 79 9.48 -20.56 18.65
C GLU A 79 9.75 -21.83 17.83
N GLN A 80 10.70 -21.79 16.88
CA GLN A 80 11.13 -22.98 16.13
C GLN A 80 11.96 -23.97 16.97
N SER A 81 12.59 -23.49 18.06
CA SER A 81 13.44 -24.31 18.95
C SER A 81 12.70 -24.85 20.17
N ALA A 82 11.65 -24.17 20.62
CA ALA A 82 10.88 -24.55 21.83
C ALA A 82 9.38 -24.22 21.70
N PRO A 83 8.66 -24.75 20.69
CA PRO A 83 7.29 -24.32 20.37
C PRO A 83 6.28 -24.55 21.50
N GLU A 84 6.42 -25.62 22.29
CA GLU A 84 5.54 -25.89 23.44
C GLU A 84 5.73 -24.88 24.58
N MET A 85 6.97 -24.44 24.83
CA MET A 85 7.26 -23.39 25.81
C MET A 85 6.72 -22.03 25.33
N CYS A 86 6.92 -21.71 24.05
CA CYS A 86 6.37 -20.48 23.46
C CYS A 86 4.83 -20.49 23.46
N LEU A 87 4.17 -21.64 23.25
CA LEU A 87 2.72 -21.77 23.37
C LEU A 87 2.25 -21.61 24.83
N CYS A 88 3.00 -22.13 25.80
CA CYS A 88 2.72 -21.91 27.22
C CYS A 88 2.78 -20.43 27.60
N LEU A 89 3.75 -19.68 27.05
CA LEU A 89 3.84 -18.23 27.20
C LEU A 89 2.72 -17.49 26.43
N GLU A 90 2.34 -17.94 25.23
CA GLU A 90 1.22 -17.37 24.47
C GLU A 90 -0.08 -17.41 25.28
N VAL A 91 -0.42 -18.56 25.88
CA VAL A 91 -1.66 -18.71 26.67
C VAL A 91 -1.62 -18.04 28.03
N SER A 92 -0.43 -17.80 28.60
CA SER A 92 -0.29 -17.25 29.96
C SER A 92 -0.06 -15.74 29.97
N CYS A 93 0.72 -15.22 29.04
CA CYS A 93 1.09 -13.80 28.94
C CYS A 93 0.31 -13.05 27.86
N CYS A 94 -0.33 -13.77 26.92
CA CYS A 94 -1.09 -13.20 25.81
C CYS A 94 -2.45 -13.89 25.63
N PHE A 95 -3.06 -14.39 26.71
CA PHE A 95 -4.28 -15.21 26.72
C PHE A 95 -5.38 -14.75 25.74
N ALA A 96 -5.76 -13.47 25.82
CA ALA A 96 -6.72 -12.82 24.92
C ALA A 96 -6.37 -13.01 23.44
N GLN A 97 -5.11 -12.79 23.08
CA GLN A 97 -4.59 -12.95 21.73
C GLN A 97 -4.46 -14.44 21.33
N SER A 98 -4.15 -15.33 22.27
CA SER A 98 -4.13 -16.78 22.01
C SER A 98 -5.51 -17.28 21.57
N VAL A 99 -6.58 -16.90 22.28
CA VAL A 99 -7.95 -17.29 21.92
C VAL A 99 -8.44 -16.57 20.66
N ALA A 100 -8.13 -15.28 20.47
CA ALA A 100 -8.48 -14.56 19.24
C ALA A 100 -7.78 -15.14 17.99
N SER A 101 -6.47 -15.40 18.07
CA SER A 101 -5.69 -15.96 16.96
C SER A 101 -6.01 -17.43 16.68
N THR A 102 -6.35 -18.21 17.72
CA THR A 102 -6.96 -19.54 17.57
C THR A 102 -8.29 -19.46 16.82
N ARG A 103 -9.17 -18.49 17.16
CA ARG A 103 -10.44 -18.28 16.44
C ARG A 103 -10.18 -18.03 14.95
N TRP A 104 -9.29 -17.09 14.64
CA TRP A 104 -9.00 -16.71 13.25
C TRP A 104 -8.40 -17.87 12.44
N ALA A 105 -7.53 -18.69 13.04
CA ALA A 105 -6.99 -19.88 12.39
C ALA A 105 -8.08 -20.94 12.11
N ILE A 106 -9.07 -21.10 13.00
CA ILE A 106 -10.23 -21.98 12.82
C ILE A 106 -11.18 -21.42 11.73
N GLN A 107 -11.38 -20.10 11.67
CA GLN A 107 -12.16 -19.46 10.62
C GLN A 107 -11.50 -19.61 9.24
N ASP A 108 -10.17 -19.44 9.15
CA ASP A 108 -9.40 -19.61 7.92
C ASP A 108 -9.44 -21.08 7.43
N GLU A 109 -9.34 -22.08 8.32
CA GLU A 109 -9.30 -23.51 7.94
C GLU A 109 -10.64 -24.05 7.40
N MET A 110 -11.77 -23.42 7.75
CA MET A 110 -13.12 -23.93 7.43
C MET A 110 -14.04 -22.91 6.74
N HIS A 111 -13.53 -21.70 6.44
CA HIS A 111 -14.26 -20.59 5.82
C HIS A 111 -15.52 -20.17 6.61
N LEU A 112 -15.34 -19.89 7.91
CA LEU A 112 -16.43 -19.63 8.87
C LEU A 112 -16.65 -18.15 9.17
N GLN A 113 -17.88 -17.68 9.05
CA GLN A 113 -18.31 -16.34 9.48
C GLN A 113 -18.94 -16.34 10.89
N ASN A 114 -18.61 -15.29 11.65
CA ASN A 114 -19.32 -14.91 12.86
C ASN A 114 -20.75 -14.45 12.54
N THR A 115 -21.69 -14.70 13.45
CA THR A 115 -23.01 -14.05 13.39
C THR A 115 -22.92 -12.58 13.82
N GLN A 116 -23.95 -11.78 13.52
CA GLN A 116 -24.09 -10.42 14.06
C GLN A 116 -24.09 -10.40 15.60
N CYS A 117 -24.63 -11.45 16.22
CA CYS A 117 -24.63 -11.63 17.68
C CYS A 117 -23.21 -11.88 18.22
N ASP A 118 -22.44 -12.77 17.57
CA ASP A 118 -21.04 -13.03 17.96
C ASP A 118 -20.20 -11.75 17.83
N ASN A 119 -20.37 -10.99 16.74
CA ASN A 119 -19.68 -9.72 16.52
C ASN A 119 -20.04 -8.66 17.57
N CYS A 120 -21.30 -8.59 17.99
CA CYS A 120 -21.75 -7.69 19.07
C CYS A 120 -21.14 -8.08 20.43
N ILE A 121 -21.14 -9.37 20.78
CA ILE A 121 -20.59 -9.87 22.04
C ILE A 121 -19.06 -9.65 22.10
N ILE A 122 -18.33 -10.03 21.05
CA ILE A 122 -16.88 -9.84 20.96
C ILE A 122 -16.52 -8.35 20.91
N GLY A 123 -17.32 -7.53 20.20
CA GLY A 123 -17.16 -6.08 20.15
C GLY A 123 -17.35 -5.41 21.52
N THR A 124 -18.38 -5.79 22.26
CA THR A 124 -18.65 -5.28 23.63
C THR A 124 -17.51 -5.61 24.59
N MET A 125 -17.01 -6.84 24.55
CA MET A 125 -15.86 -7.28 25.36
C MET A 125 -14.59 -6.46 25.06
N ILE A 126 -14.29 -6.25 23.78
CA ILE A 126 -13.13 -5.43 23.35
C ILE A 126 -13.32 -3.95 23.73
N ALA A 127 -14.53 -3.40 23.58
CA ALA A 127 -14.84 -2.02 23.95
C ALA A 127 -14.72 -1.78 25.45
N ALA A 128 -15.14 -2.73 26.30
CA ALA A 128 -14.97 -2.65 27.74
C ALA A 128 -13.48 -2.62 28.14
N GLN A 129 -12.64 -3.46 27.52
CA GLN A 129 -11.20 -3.46 27.78
C GLN A 129 -10.53 -2.13 27.38
N TYR A 130 -10.90 -1.56 26.24
CA TYR A 130 -10.40 -0.24 25.83
C TYR A 130 -10.88 0.89 26.77
N LEU A 131 -12.13 0.83 27.24
CA LEU A 131 -12.66 1.78 28.22
C LEU A 131 -11.89 1.72 29.54
N ALA A 132 -11.66 0.52 30.09
CA ALA A 132 -10.85 0.31 31.29
C ALA A 132 -9.43 0.88 31.14
N CYS A 133 -8.78 0.61 30.00
CA CYS A 133 -7.46 1.16 29.68
C CYS A 133 -7.46 2.70 29.62
N ILE A 134 -8.47 3.31 29.01
CA ILE A 134 -8.64 4.78 28.96
C ILE A 134 -8.89 5.36 30.36
N CYS A 135 -9.71 4.71 31.19
CA CYS A 135 -9.94 5.12 32.57
C CYS A 135 -8.67 5.04 33.42
N TRP A 136 -7.88 3.97 33.30
CA TRP A 136 -6.56 3.85 33.95
C TRP A 136 -5.59 4.95 33.51
N LEU A 137 -5.49 5.23 32.21
CA LEU A 137 -4.66 6.33 31.70
C LEU A 137 -5.14 7.71 32.22
N ALA A 138 -6.45 7.94 32.24
CA ALA A 138 -7.03 9.18 32.77
C ALA A 138 -6.78 9.34 34.29
N ALA A 139 -6.89 8.26 35.08
CA ALA A 139 -6.55 8.28 36.50
C ALA A 139 -5.06 8.62 36.71
N CYS A 140 -4.15 7.94 36.00
CA CYS A 140 -2.71 8.18 36.08
C CYS A 140 -2.27 9.59 35.66
N ILE A 141 -2.99 10.23 34.73
CA ILE A 141 -2.68 11.61 34.28
C ILE A 141 -3.30 12.67 35.19
N SER A 142 -4.49 12.40 35.77
CA SER A 142 -5.23 13.39 36.57
C SER A 142 -4.93 13.36 38.07
N GLY A 143 -4.47 12.23 38.61
CA GLY A 143 -4.25 12.05 40.05
C GLY A 143 -5.54 12.14 40.88
N ASN A 144 -6.70 11.83 40.28
CA ASN A 144 -8.02 11.98 40.91
C ASN A 144 -8.58 10.61 41.35
N ASP A 145 -8.82 10.46 42.65
CA ASP A 145 -9.33 9.22 43.27
C ASP A 145 -10.62 8.73 42.62
N VAL A 146 -11.54 9.62 42.22
CA VAL A 146 -12.81 9.24 41.57
C VAL A 146 -12.59 8.62 40.19
N LEU A 147 -11.54 9.04 39.46
CA LEU A 147 -11.17 8.41 38.20
C LEU A 147 -10.43 7.08 38.42
N GLN A 148 -9.74 6.92 39.55
CA GLN A 148 -9.13 5.65 39.95
C GLN A 148 -10.18 4.60 40.35
N ASP A 149 -11.22 4.99 41.11
CA ASP A 149 -12.36 4.12 41.43
C ASP A 149 -13.11 3.69 40.16
N LEU A 150 -13.33 4.63 39.21
CA LEU A 150 -13.93 4.33 37.91
C LEU A 150 -13.04 3.42 37.04
N ALA A 151 -11.72 3.56 37.11
CA ALA A 151 -10.79 2.65 36.45
C ALA A 151 -10.92 1.23 37.03
N GLN A 152 -10.85 1.06 38.35
CA GLN A 152 -11.01 -0.26 39.00
C GLN A 152 -12.38 -0.91 38.69
N LEU A 153 -13.47 -0.13 38.69
CA LEU A 153 -14.80 -0.62 38.36
C LEU A 153 -14.91 -1.07 36.89
N THR A 154 -14.35 -0.30 35.96
CA THR A 154 -14.39 -0.64 34.52
C THR A 154 -13.48 -1.83 34.19
N ASP A 155 -12.34 -1.96 34.87
CA ASP A 155 -11.41 -3.09 34.73
C ASP A 155 -12.04 -4.39 35.25
N MET A 156 -12.68 -4.37 36.42
CA MET A 156 -13.45 -5.51 36.95
C MET A 156 -14.59 -5.94 36.00
N ILE A 157 -15.28 -4.98 35.37
CA ILE A 157 -16.31 -5.28 34.36
C ILE A 157 -15.69 -5.90 33.10
N ALA A 158 -14.54 -5.41 32.65
CA ALA A 158 -13.80 -5.97 31.53
C ALA A 158 -13.35 -7.41 31.81
N ASP A 159 -12.82 -7.70 33.00
CA ASP A 159 -12.41 -9.04 33.43
C ASP A 159 -13.59 -10.03 33.48
N ILE A 160 -14.75 -9.60 34.00
CA ILE A 160 -15.97 -10.44 34.03
C ILE A 160 -16.47 -10.74 32.60
N LEU A 161 -16.44 -9.75 31.71
CA LEU A 161 -16.75 -9.93 30.29
C LEU A 161 -15.74 -10.85 29.61
N TRP A 162 -14.44 -10.73 29.90
CA TRP A 162 -13.41 -11.62 29.38
C TRP A 162 -13.60 -13.05 29.85
N CYS A 163 -13.68 -13.29 31.16
CA CYS A 163 -13.80 -14.64 31.73
C CYS A 163 -15.01 -15.40 31.17
N SER A 164 -16.15 -14.72 31.02
CA SER A 164 -17.37 -15.30 30.48
C SER A 164 -17.31 -15.51 28.96
N VAL A 165 -16.97 -14.47 28.17
CA VAL A 165 -16.96 -14.55 26.71
C VAL A 165 -15.85 -15.47 26.20
N CYS A 166 -14.67 -15.49 26.84
CA CYS A 166 -13.58 -16.38 26.44
C CYS A 166 -13.91 -17.86 26.68
N ALA A 167 -14.65 -18.20 27.73
CA ALA A 167 -15.13 -19.56 27.96
C ALA A 167 -16.12 -20.00 26.87
N CYS A 168 -17.03 -19.11 26.45
CA CYS A 168 -17.92 -19.33 25.32
C CYS A 168 -17.16 -19.50 24.00
N MET A 169 -16.17 -18.63 23.72
CA MET A 169 -15.36 -18.70 22.49
C MET A 169 -14.58 -20.02 22.40
N GLN A 170 -13.90 -20.42 23.47
CA GLN A 170 -13.15 -21.67 23.53
C GLN A 170 -14.07 -22.91 23.43
N THR A 171 -15.29 -22.83 23.96
CA THR A 171 -16.29 -23.89 23.81
C THR A 171 -16.79 -23.99 22.36
N GLN A 172 -17.02 -22.85 21.69
CA GLN A 172 -17.34 -22.79 20.26
C GLN A 172 -16.19 -23.36 19.41
N HIS A 173 -14.93 -23.06 19.77
CA HIS A 173 -13.74 -23.63 19.11
C HIS A 173 -13.67 -25.15 19.28
N LYS A 174 -13.91 -25.70 20.49
CA LYS A 174 -14.00 -27.15 20.71
C LYS A 174 -15.04 -27.78 19.78
N VAL A 175 -16.28 -27.28 19.82
CA VAL A 175 -17.41 -27.86 19.07
C VAL A 175 -17.14 -27.85 17.56
N GLN A 176 -16.45 -26.83 17.06
CA GLN A 176 -16.05 -26.74 15.65
C GLN A 176 -14.86 -27.67 15.30
N LEU A 177 -13.89 -27.84 16.21
CA LEU A 177 -12.79 -28.80 16.03
C LEU A 177 -13.26 -30.25 16.14
N ASP A 178 -14.25 -30.55 16.99
CA ASP A 178 -14.89 -31.87 17.07
C ASP A 178 -15.56 -32.25 15.74
N GLU A 179 -16.21 -31.30 15.09
CA GLU A 179 -16.77 -31.48 13.75
C GLU A 179 -15.70 -31.64 12.67
N ARG A 180 -14.67 -30.79 12.67
CA ARG A 180 -13.52 -30.87 11.75
C ARG A 180 -12.84 -32.24 11.80
N ASP A 181 -12.60 -32.72 13.01
CA ASP A 181 -11.88 -33.98 13.26
C ASP A 181 -12.77 -35.21 12.97
N SER A 182 -14.09 -35.05 13.04
CA SER A 182 -15.08 -36.11 12.70
C SER A 182 -15.43 -36.16 11.21
N ASN A 183 -15.28 -35.06 10.46
CA ASN A 183 -15.56 -34.99 9.02
C ASN A 183 -14.50 -34.17 8.28
N PRO A 184 -13.42 -34.82 7.79
CA PRO A 184 -12.30 -34.15 7.11
C PRO A 184 -12.71 -33.33 5.88
N ASN A 185 -13.83 -33.66 5.22
CA ASN A 185 -14.34 -32.94 4.04
C ASN A 185 -14.87 -31.53 4.36
N ILE A 186 -14.96 -31.15 5.64
CA ILE A 186 -15.28 -29.78 6.07
C ILE A 186 -14.05 -28.87 5.92
N VAL A 187 -12.83 -29.40 5.90
CA VAL A 187 -11.62 -28.59 5.68
C VAL A 187 -11.54 -28.24 4.20
N VAL A 188 -11.66 -26.95 3.88
CA VAL A 188 -11.36 -26.45 2.54
C VAL A 188 -9.84 -26.53 2.34
N ALA A 189 -9.38 -26.92 1.16
CA ALA A 189 -7.94 -26.89 0.86
C ALA A 189 -7.42 -25.47 1.11
N PRO A 190 -6.31 -25.28 1.87
CA PRO A 190 -5.85 -23.96 2.24
C PRO A 190 -5.60 -23.15 0.97
N TYR A 191 -6.18 -21.95 0.90
CA TYR A 191 -6.04 -21.08 -0.27
C TYR A 191 -4.56 -20.73 -0.45
N ALA A 192 -3.91 -21.45 -1.36
CA ALA A 192 -2.70 -20.98 -1.99
C ALA A 192 -3.08 -19.68 -2.70
N ALA A 193 -2.53 -18.55 -2.23
CA ALA A 193 -2.59 -17.32 -2.98
C ALA A 193 -2.14 -17.62 -4.42
N PRO A 194 -2.81 -17.09 -5.46
CA PRO A 194 -2.49 -17.44 -6.83
C PRO A 194 -1.01 -17.18 -7.06
N ALA A 195 -0.24 -18.23 -7.39
CA ALA A 195 1.13 -18.05 -7.82
C ALA A 195 1.09 -17.04 -8.97
N PRO A 196 1.86 -15.93 -8.92
CA PRO A 196 1.67 -14.79 -9.79
C PRO A 196 1.68 -15.27 -11.23
N GLN A 197 0.55 -15.09 -11.91
CA GLN A 197 0.21 -15.87 -13.10
C GLN A 197 1.21 -15.57 -14.22
N ALA A 198 2.16 -16.49 -14.40
CA ALA A 198 3.07 -16.46 -15.53
C ALA A 198 2.22 -16.57 -16.81
N MET A 199 2.30 -15.55 -17.68
CA MET A 199 1.67 -15.56 -19.00
C MET A 199 2.32 -16.64 -19.87
N HIS A 200 1.80 -17.87 -19.80
CA HIS A 200 2.00 -18.88 -20.83
C HIS A 200 0.78 -18.89 -21.76
N GLY A 201 0.96 -18.32 -22.95
CA GLY A 201 -0.05 -18.34 -23.99
C GLY A 201 -0.14 -19.68 -24.73
N GLY A 202 -1.33 -19.98 -25.23
CA GLY A 202 -1.57 -20.85 -26.40
C GLY A 202 -0.97 -22.27 -26.40
N GLY A 203 -1.75 -23.25 -25.93
CA GLY A 203 -1.46 -24.67 -26.18
C GLY A 203 -2.25 -25.60 -25.25
N GLY A 204 -3.28 -26.28 -25.78
CA GLY A 204 -4.15 -27.14 -24.98
C GLY A 204 -3.84 -28.62 -25.10
N TYR A 205 -3.61 -29.28 -23.96
CA TYR A 205 -3.81 -30.73 -23.74
C TYR A 205 -4.22 -30.97 -22.27
N PRO A 206 -5.04 -31.98 -21.96
CA PRO A 206 -5.53 -32.22 -20.60
C PRO A 206 -4.48 -32.93 -19.71
N PRO A 207 -4.38 -32.58 -18.41
CA PRO A 207 -3.42 -33.21 -17.50
C PRO A 207 -3.89 -34.61 -17.06
N GLN A 208 -2.96 -35.58 -17.08
CA GLN A 208 -3.15 -36.90 -16.45
C GLN A 208 -2.88 -36.85 -14.93
N GLN A 209 -3.50 -37.76 -14.18
CA GLN A 209 -3.34 -37.88 -12.72
C GLN A 209 -2.06 -38.66 -12.35
N PRO A 210 -1.25 -38.19 -11.37
CA PRO A 210 -0.16 -38.98 -10.79
C PRO A 210 -0.64 -39.95 -9.67
N PRO A 211 -0.06 -41.16 -9.56
CA PRO A 211 -0.32 -42.13 -8.48
C PRO A 211 0.44 -41.79 -7.16
N PRO A 212 0.14 -42.47 -6.02
CA PRO A 212 0.53 -42.02 -4.68
C PRO A 212 1.97 -42.34 -4.22
N TYR A 213 2.33 -41.72 -3.09
CA TYR A 213 3.64 -41.69 -2.41
C TYR A 213 4.30 -43.05 -2.11
N GLY A 214 5.64 -43.12 -2.17
CA GLY A 214 6.42 -44.25 -1.63
C GLY A 214 7.95 -44.08 -1.62
N ALA A 215 8.55 -44.31 -0.45
CA ALA A 215 9.95 -44.67 -0.17
C ALA A 215 11.10 -43.67 -0.45
N TYR A 216 12.22 -43.90 0.25
CA TYR A 216 13.46 -43.11 0.21
C TYR A 216 14.45 -43.64 -0.83
N ALA A 217 15.08 -42.75 -1.61
CA ALA A 217 16.40 -42.96 -2.21
C ALA A 217 17.04 -41.60 -2.61
N ALA A 218 18.35 -41.46 -2.42
CA ALA A 218 19.12 -40.31 -2.92
C ALA A 218 19.96 -40.73 -4.15
N PRO A 219 19.81 -40.09 -5.33
CA PRO A 219 20.63 -40.39 -6.50
C PRO A 219 22.07 -39.82 -6.40
N PRO A 220 23.06 -40.42 -7.10
CA PRO A 220 24.45 -39.97 -7.09
C PRO A 220 24.69 -38.74 -8.01
N PRO A 221 25.81 -38.01 -7.83
CA PRO A 221 26.12 -36.84 -8.65
C PRO A 221 26.52 -37.24 -10.08
N GLN A 222 25.72 -36.85 -11.08
CA GLN A 222 26.09 -36.92 -12.49
C GLN A 222 26.42 -35.53 -13.03
N SER A 223 27.67 -35.37 -13.48
CA SER A 223 28.13 -34.22 -14.25
C SER A 223 27.62 -34.30 -15.69
N GLY A 224 26.77 -33.36 -16.11
CA GLY A 224 26.26 -33.25 -17.48
C GLY A 224 25.96 -31.80 -17.85
N MET A 225 26.29 -31.40 -19.07
CA MET A 225 26.04 -30.04 -19.57
C MET A 225 24.58 -29.87 -19.98
N ALA A 226 23.95 -28.75 -19.61
CA ALA A 226 22.67 -28.32 -20.18
C ALA A 226 22.61 -26.79 -20.31
N TYR A 227 21.97 -26.35 -21.39
CA TYR A 227 21.81 -24.97 -21.85
C TYR A 227 21.33 -24.00 -20.76
N GLY A 228 21.94 -22.81 -20.73
CA GLY A 228 21.52 -21.74 -19.82
C GLY A 228 20.14 -21.19 -20.17
N ALA A 229 19.18 -21.34 -19.24
CA ALA A 229 17.99 -20.51 -19.23
C ALA A 229 18.38 -19.04 -18.99
N PRO A 230 17.69 -18.05 -19.57
CA PRO A 230 17.88 -16.65 -19.19
C PRO A 230 17.59 -16.49 -17.70
N PRO A 231 18.39 -15.69 -16.96
CA PRO A 231 18.20 -15.55 -15.52
C PRO A 231 16.81 -14.97 -15.22
N PRO A 232 16.11 -15.46 -14.18
CA PRO A 232 14.83 -14.90 -13.78
C PRO A 232 15.03 -13.42 -13.47
N GLN A 233 14.28 -12.55 -14.15
CA GLN A 233 14.36 -11.12 -13.92
C GLN A 233 13.80 -10.78 -12.54
N LEU A 234 14.70 -10.74 -11.56
CA LEU A 234 14.45 -10.16 -10.24
C LEU A 234 13.78 -8.80 -10.43
N LEU A 235 12.67 -8.57 -9.72
CA LEU A 235 12.07 -7.24 -9.63
C LEU A 235 13.15 -6.27 -9.09
N PRO A 236 13.22 -5.01 -9.59
CA PRO A 236 14.18 -4.06 -9.06
C PRO A 236 13.98 -3.92 -7.55
N LEU A 237 15.07 -4.00 -6.79
CA LEU A 237 15.02 -3.82 -5.35
C LEU A 237 14.44 -2.42 -5.03
N PRO A 238 13.64 -2.28 -3.97
CA PRO A 238 13.16 -0.97 -3.55
C PRO A 238 14.35 -0.05 -3.24
N PRO A 239 14.28 1.24 -3.60
CA PRO A 239 15.41 2.16 -3.44
C PRO A 239 15.78 2.40 -1.98
N GLY A 240 17.06 2.67 -1.75
CA GLY A 240 17.58 3.11 -0.45
C GLY A 240 17.09 4.51 -0.06
N PRO A 241 17.41 4.96 1.18
CA PRO A 241 17.09 6.31 1.61
C PRO A 241 17.89 7.36 0.82
N VAL A 242 17.29 8.52 0.60
CA VAL A 242 17.99 9.71 0.09
C VAL A 242 18.96 10.19 1.17
N ALA A 243 20.26 9.98 0.95
CA ALA A 243 21.31 10.07 1.98
C ALA A 243 21.85 11.48 2.26
N PHE A 244 21.17 12.54 1.81
CA PHE A 244 21.57 13.94 1.99
C PHE A 244 20.37 14.83 2.36
N PRO A 245 20.58 15.93 3.11
CA PRO A 245 19.49 16.79 3.54
C PRO A 245 18.87 17.55 2.36
N ARG A 246 17.54 17.67 2.39
CA ARG A 246 16.74 18.51 1.48
C ARG A 246 16.12 19.67 2.25
N ARG A 247 15.73 20.74 1.54
CA ARG A 247 15.03 21.88 2.15
C ARG A 247 13.62 21.48 2.58
N GLN A 248 13.08 22.16 3.58
CA GLN A 248 11.64 22.19 3.78
C GLN A 248 10.98 22.95 2.62
N LEU A 249 9.83 22.46 2.19
CA LEU A 249 9.04 23.10 1.16
C LEU A 249 8.21 24.23 1.78
N GLU A 250 7.88 25.25 1.00
CA GLU A 250 6.79 26.18 1.38
C GLU A 250 5.47 25.39 1.42
N LEU A 251 4.62 25.66 2.42
CA LEU A 251 3.44 24.84 2.72
C LEU A 251 2.34 25.00 1.67
N ASN A 252 2.04 26.22 1.21
CA ASN A 252 1.05 26.42 0.16
C ASN A 252 1.54 25.85 -1.18
N PHE A 253 2.85 25.91 -1.46
CA PHE A 253 3.49 25.24 -2.60
C PHE A 253 3.36 23.72 -2.50
N ALA A 254 3.75 23.10 -1.39
CA ALA A 254 3.59 21.66 -1.19
C ALA A 254 2.12 21.20 -1.34
N VAL A 255 1.16 22.02 -0.90
CA VAL A 255 -0.27 21.76 -1.06
C VAL A 255 -0.76 21.98 -2.50
N LEU A 256 -0.31 23.03 -3.21
CA LEU A 256 -0.62 23.25 -4.63
C LEU A 256 -0.22 22.03 -5.45
N GLN A 257 0.97 21.50 -5.18
CA GLN A 257 1.56 20.39 -5.93
C GLN A 257 0.75 19.10 -5.74
N LEU A 258 0.52 18.69 -4.50
CA LEU A 258 -0.28 17.50 -4.19
C LEU A 258 -1.76 17.66 -4.57
N ARG A 259 -2.32 18.87 -4.49
CA ARG A 259 -3.71 19.14 -4.88
C ARG A 259 -3.90 19.10 -6.40
N SER A 260 -2.94 19.61 -7.18
CA SER A 260 -2.97 19.54 -8.64
C SER A 260 -3.04 18.09 -9.13
N GLY A 261 -2.25 17.20 -8.52
CA GLY A 261 -2.31 15.77 -8.79
C GLY A 261 -3.56 15.05 -8.25
N TYR A 262 -4.33 15.65 -7.33
CA TYR A 262 -5.62 15.10 -6.89
C TYR A 262 -6.73 15.47 -7.89
N GLU A 263 -6.84 16.76 -8.21
CA GLU A 263 -7.83 17.28 -9.16
C GLU A 263 -7.59 16.77 -10.60
N ALA A 264 -6.35 16.41 -10.95
CA ALA A 264 -6.04 15.74 -12.21
C ALA A 264 -6.49 14.26 -12.27
N VAL A 265 -6.74 13.58 -11.14
CA VAL A 265 -7.45 12.28 -11.13
C VAL A 265 -8.95 12.49 -11.26
N ASP A 266 -9.47 13.53 -10.60
CA ASP A 266 -10.88 13.94 -10.59
C ASP A 266 -11.39 14.19 -12.03
N ASP A 267 -10.75 15.14 -12.74
CA ASP A 267 -11.04 15.46 -14.15
C ASP A 267 -11.09 14.25 -15.11
N LEU A 268 -10.40 13.14 -14.77
CA LEU A 268 -10.25 11.98 -15.64
C LEU A 268 -11.44 11.02 -15.58
N ASP A 269 -12.43 11.27 -14.71
CA ASP A 269 -13.67 10.47 -14.58
C ASP A 269 -13.39 8.95 -14.62
N CYS A 270 -12.33 8.49 -13.94
CA CYS A 270 -11.82 7.12 -14.08
C CYS A 270 -12.12 6.22 -12.88
N ILE A 271 -12.56 6.80 -11.76
CA ILE A 271 -12.93 6.14 -10.51
C ILE A 271 -13.71 7.15 -9.63
N PRO A 272 -14.69 6.74 -8.81
CA PRO A 272 -15.22 7.60 -7.76
C PRO A 272 -14.09 8.14 -6.87
N MET A 273 -14.07 9.44 -6.63
CA MET A 273 -13.04 10.10 -5.81
C MET A 273 -13.03 9.54 -4.37
N ASN A 274 -14.19 9.14 -3.84
CA ASN A 274 -14.25 8.47 -2.53
C ASN A 274 -13.54 7.09 -2.53
N GLU A 275 -13.54 6.35 -3.65
CA GLU A 275 -12.80 5.09 -3.80
C GLU A 275 -11.32 5.33 -4.08
N PHE A 276 -10.96 6.38 -4.81
CA PHE A 276 -9.58 6.82 -4.93
C PHE A 276 -8.97 7.14 -3.56
N GLN A 277 -9.65 7.94 -2.74
CA GLN A 277 -9.22 8.29 -1.38
C GLN A 277 -9.08 7.05 -0.49
N LYS A 278 -10.02 6.11 -0.51
CA LYS A 278 -9.93 4.84 0.23
C LYS A 278 -8.72 4.01 -0.22
N LYS A 279 -8.51 3.83 -1.54
CA LYS A 279 -7.37 3.08 -2.09
C LYS A 279 -6.04 3.74 -1.73
N PHE A 280 -5.93 5.06 -1.88
CA PHE A 280 -4.74 5.81 -1.52
C PHE A 280 -4.43 5.76 -0.02
N TRP A 281 -5.45 5.89 0.85
CA TRP A 281 -5.28 5.72 2.29
C TRP A 281 -4.81 4.30 2.65
N LYS A 282 -5.44 3.25 2.10
CA LYS A 282 -5.03 1.85 2.32
C LYS A 282 -3.56 1.62 1.94
N LEU A 283 -3.16 2.05 0.74
CA LEU A 283 -1.77 1.90 0.25
C LEU A 283 -0.78 2.68 1.11
N ARG A 284 -1.10 3.93 1.46
CA ARG A 284 -0.27 4.78 2.31
C ARG A 284 -0.05 4.17 3.70
N GLN A 285 -1.07 3.58 4.32
CA GLN A 285 -0.93 2.93 5.63
C GLN A 285 -0.03 1.68 5.57
N ALA A 286 -0.19 0.85 4.53
CA ALA A 286 0.60 -0.37 4.35
C ALA A 286 2.11 -0.10 4.17
N GLU A 287 2.47 1.09 3.69
CA GLU A 287 3.83 1.47 3.28
C GLU A 287 4.53 2.42 4.28
N TRP A 288 3.79 2.94 5.28
CA TRP A 288 4.31 3.94 6.23
C TRP A 288 5.38 3.40 7.19
N GLU A 289 5.20 2.21 7.75
CA GLU A 289 6.23 1.57 8.59
C GLU A 289 7.48 1.20 7.76
N PRO A 290 7.39 0.52 6.61
CA PRO A 290 8.53 0.31 5.72
C PRO A 290 9.30 1.60 5.36
N TYR A 291 8.59 2.70 5.07
CA TYR A 291 9.22 3.97 4.72
C TYR A 291 9.92 4.64 5.92
N THR A 292 9.27 4.68 7.09
CA THR A 292 9.87 5.29 8.28
C THR A 292 11.06 4.49 8.81
N LEU A 293 11.06 3.15 8.68
CA LEU A 293 12.21 2.31 8.97
C LEU A 293 13.41 2.58 8.03
N LEU A 294 13.16 2.93 6.76
CA LEU A 294 14.21 3.22 5.77
C LEU A 294 15.03 4.47 6.13
N TYR A 295 14.42 5.44 6.82
CA TYR A 295 15.06 6.70 7.24
C TYR A 295 15.45 6.73 8.73
N SER A 296 15.27 5.63 9.46
CA SER A 296 15.67 5.52 10.88
C SER A 296 17.16 5.88 11.08
N PRO A 297 17.53 6.71 12.07
CA PRO A 297 16.73 7.16 13.22
C PRO A 297 15.96 8.47 13.02
N LEU A 298 15.88 9.03 11.81
CA LEU A 298 15.12 10.25 11.54
C LEU A 298 13.63 10.03 11.79
N ARG A 299 12.96 11.00 12.44
CA ARG A 299 11.53 10.96 12.70
C ARG A 299 10.80 11.82 11.67
N ILE A 300 9.95 11.18 10.87
CA ILE A 300 9.13 11.83 9.84
C ILE A 300 7.73 12.04 10.42
N THR A 301 7.22 13.27 10.39
CA THR A 301 5.89 13.60 10.94
C THR A 301 4.82 13.30 9.91
N GLN A 302 3.97 12.28 10.15
CA GLN A 302 2.88 11.95 9.24
C GLN A 302 1.93 13.15 9.09
N GLY A 303 1.65 13.54 7.84
CA GLY A 303 0.79 14.68 7.50
C GLY A 303 1.53 16.00 7.27
N ASN A 304 2.81 16.13 7.67
CA ASN A 304 3.57 17.36 7.46
C ASN A 304 4.09 17.48 6.01
N VAL A 305 3.25 17.95 5.07
CA VAL A 305 3.63 18.04 3.65
C VAL A 305 4.76 19.04 3.33
N ALA A 306 5.17 19.89 4.29
CA ALA A 306 6.34 20.74 4.16
C ALA A 306 7.68 20.03 4.48
N ASP A 307 7.63 18.86 5.15
CA ASP A 307 8.79 17.98 5.34
C ASP A 307 9.10 17.25 4.01
N PRO A 308 10.30 17.40 3.42
CA PRO A 308 10.63 16.77 2.15
C PRO A 308 10.60 15.23 2.23
N LEU A 309 10.73 14.62 3.41
CA LEU A 309 10.60 13.17 3.57
C LEU A 309 9.12 12.73 3.49
N TYR A 310 8.22 13.45 4.16
CA TYR A 310 6.78 13.15 4.04
C TYR A 310 6.23 13.53 2.65
N PHE A 311 6.75 14.61 2.03
CA PHE A 311 6.41 15.01 0.67
C PHE A 311 6.78 13.93 -0.38
N ASP A 312 8.01 13.40 -0.32
CA ASP A 312 8.47 12.33 -1.22
C ASP A 312 7.57 11.08 -1.12
N PHE A 313 7.28 10.69 0.12
CA PHE A 313 6.38 9.58 0.45
C PHE A 313 4.96 9.79 -0.09
N ILE A 314 4.33 10.92 0.23
CA ILE A 314 2.93 11.15 -0.12
C ILE A 314 2.74 11.30 -1.64
N ASN A 315 3.69 11.94 -2.34
CA ASN A 315 3.72 11.98 -3.81
C ASN A 315 3.87 10.58 -4.43
N CYS A 316 4.78 9.75 -3.91
CA CYS A 316 4.96 8.38 -4.38
C CYS A 316 3.66 7.57 -4.36
N PHE A 317 2.91 7.66 -3.26
CA PHE A 317 1.71 6.84 -3.11
C PHE A 317 0.46 7.46 -3.74
N GLN A 318 0.42 8.77 -3.96
CA GLN A 318 -0.56 9.41 -4.84
C GLN A 318 -0.36 8.91 -6.29
N ALA A 319 0.86 9.03 -6.82
CA ALA A 319 1.21 8.60 -8.18
C ALA A 319 1.01 7.08 -8.39
N ALA A 320 1.38 6.26 -7.40
CA ALA A 320 1.17 4.80 -7.47
C ALA A 320 -0.32 4.42 -7.46
N THR A 321 -1.16 5.12 -6.67
CA THR A 321 -2.61 4.90 -6.68
C THR A 321 -3.21 5.37 -8.00
N ALA A 322 -2.85 6.57 -8.47
CA ALA A 322 -3.32 7.15 -9.73
C ALA A 322 -2.99 6.25 -10.93
N GLY A 323 -1.74 5.80 -11.06
CA GLY A 323 -1.31 4.88 -12.10
C GLY A 323 -2.05 3.53 -12.07
N LEU A 324 -2.37 3.01 -10.88
CA LEU A 324 -3.15 1.78 -10.72
C LEU A 324 -4.62 1.96 -11.14
N VAL A 325 -5.30 3.03 -10.69
CA VAL A 325 -6.71 3.25 -11.04
C VAL A 325 -6.90 3.56 -12.52
N MET A 326 -5.97 4.29 -13.16
CA MET A 326 -6.01 4.55 -14.61
C MET A 326 -5.98 3.27 -15.45
N ARG A 327 -5.15 2.28 -15.07
CA ARG A 327 -5.10 0.96 -15.77
C ARG A 327 -6.46 0.23 -15.74
N GLN A 328 -7.25 0.47 -14.70
CA GLN A 328 -8.56 -0.14 -14.45
C GLN A 328 -9.69 0.91 -14.53
N GLY A 329 -9.47 2.00 -15.26
CA GLY A 329 -10.36 3.16 -15.29
C GLY A 329 -11.75 2.78 -15.77
N LEU A 330 -12.76 3.18 -15.01
CA LEU A 330 -14.17 3.01 -15.33
C LEU A 330 -14.61 4.04 -16.37
N GLN A 331 -15.64 3.71 -17.16
CA GLN A 331 -16.29 4.64 -18.10
C GLN A 331 -17.54 5.29 -17.50
N GLU A 332 -18.17 4.60 -16.55
CA GLU A 332 -19.43 4.97 -15.92
C GLU A 332 -19.42 4.43 -14.48
N PHE A 333 -19.84 5.25 -13.52
CA PHE A 333 -19.97 4.89 -12.11
C PHE A 333 -20.93 5.82 -11.37
N GLU A 334 -21.30 5.45 -10.15
CA GLU A 334 -22.05 6.32 -9.24
C GLU A 334 -21.09 7.03 -8.27
N GLU A 335 -21.29 8.33 -8.07
CA GLU A 335 -20.53 9.17 -7.16
C GLU A 335 -21.49 10.03 -6.32
N TYR A 336 -21.13 10.28 -5.06
CA TYR A 336 -21.80 11.28 -4.22
C TYR A 336 -21.13 12.64 -4.43
N SER A 337 -21.88 13.63 -4.91
CA SER A 337 -21.42 15.01 -4.97
C SER A 337 -21.73 15.74 -3.66
N GLU A 338 -20.69 16.25 -3.00
CA GLU A 338 -20.85 17.10 -1.80
C GLU A 338 -21.48 18.47 -2.14
N GLU A 339 -21.39 18.94 -3.40
CA GLU A 339 -21.99 20.23 -3.82
C GLU A 339 -23.51 20.14 -4.03
N THR A 340 -24.04 18.98 -4.39
CA THR A 340 -25.47 18.76 -4.67
C THR A 340 -26.16 17.85 -3.66
N GLU A 341 -25.43 17.35 -2.67
CA GLU A 341 -25.85 16.37 -1.65
C GLU A 341 -26.51 15.08 -2.24
N THR A 342 -26.17 14.71 -3.48
CA THR A 342 -26.84 13.64 -4.23
C THR A 342 -25.88 12.63 -4.84
N MET A 343 -26.37 11.38 -4.98
CA MET A 343 -25.75 10.38 -5.84
C MET A 343 -26.06 10.72 -7.31
N GLY A 344 -25.01 10.87 -8.11
CA GLY A 344 -25.10 11.06 -9.56
C GLY A 344 -24.35 9.97 -10.32
N THR A 345 -24.77 9.70 -11.56
CA THR A 345 -24.02 8.81 -12.47
C THR A 345 -23.01 9.65 -13.26
N VAL A 346 -21.73 9.48 -12.95
CA VAL A 346 -20.63 10.07 -13.73
C VAL A 346 -20.39 9.20 -14.96
N ARG A 347 -20.18 9.83 -16.11
CA ARG A 347 -19.83 9.18 -17.38
C ARG A 347 -18.66 9.93 -18.01
N ARG A 348 -17.55 9.22 -18.18
CA ARG A 348 -16.33 9.76 -18.79
C ARG A 348 -16.57 10.15 -20.23
N ASP A 349 -15.93 11.23 -20.67
CA ASP A 349 -15.96 11.68 -22.07
C ASP A 349 -15.55 10.52 -23.02
N PRO A 350 -16.34 10.20 -24.06
CA PRO A 350 -16.04 9.11 -25.00
C PRO A 350 -14.70 9.23 -25.74
N SER A 351 -14.13 10.43 -25.87
CA SER A 351 -12.77 10.64 -26.40
C SER A 351 -11.68 10.09 -25.48
N LEU A 352 -11.98 9.96 -24.18
CA LEU A 352 -11.10 9.41 -23.15
C LEU A 352 -11.39 7.92 -22.87
N ALA A 353 -12.11 7.22 -23.76
CA ALA A 353 -12.47 5.82 -23.55
C ALA A 353 -11.26 4.87 -23.41
N ASP A 354 -10.11 5.18 -24.01
CA ASP A 354 -8.90 4.37 -23.86
C ASP A 354 -8.12 4.69 -22.58
N ASN A 355 -8.09 3.73 -21.65
CA ASN A 355 -7.33 3.79 -20.40
C ASN A 355 -5.81 3.96 -20.61
N ALA A 356 -5.26 3.65 -21.79
CA ALA A 356 -3.84 3.87 -22.10
C ALA A 356 -3.47 5.36 -22.25
N LEU A 357 -4.44 6.24 -22.54
CA LEU A 357 -4.20 7.68 -22.72
C LEU A 357 -4.18 8.45 -21.38
N LEU A 358 -4.89 7.94 -20.36
CA LEU A 358 -5.08 8.63 -19.08
C LEU A 358 -3.78 9.06 -18.37
N PRO A 359 -2.67 8.29 -18.36
CA PRO A 359 -1.43 8.73 -17.71
C PRO A 359 -0.76 9.93 -18.39
N GLY A 360 -0.95 10.10 -19.70
CA GLY A 360 -0.52 11.31 -20.41
C GLY A 360 -1.39 12.50 -20.04
N LEU A 361 -2.70 12.34 -20.15
CA LEU A 361 -3.69 13.38 -19.85
C LEU A 361 -3.64 13.86 -18.38
N PHE A 362 -3.31 12.96 -17.45
CA PHE A 362 -3.01 13.30 -16.06
C PHE A 362 -1.88 14.33 -15.98
N PHE A 363 -0.74 14.05 -16.62
CA PHE A 363 0.43 14.93 -16.63
C PHE A 363 0.13 16.26 -17.32
N GLU A 364 -0.75 16.27 -18.33
CA GLU A 364 -1.20 17.51 -18.97
C GLU A 364 -2.05 18.39 -18.03
N ARG A 365 -3.05 17.80 -17.35
CA ARG A 365 -4.01 18.49 -16.46
C ARG A 365 -3.43 18.86 -15.11
N GLU A 366 -2.55 18.04 -14.56
CA GLU A 366 -1.74 18.39 -13.39
C GLU A 366 -0.82 19.57 -13.73
N GLY A 367 -0.11 19.50 -14.86
CA GLY A 367 0.77 20.57 -15.32
C GLY A 367 0.06 21.91 -15.49
N GLU A 368 -1.14 21.90 -16.05
CA GLU A 368 -1.94 23.12 -16.24
C GLU A 368 -2.40 23.75 -14.92
N ARG A 369 -2.78 22.94 -13.92
CA ARG A 369 -3.10 23.43 -12.57
C ARG A 369 -1.90 23.98 -11.85
N LEU A 370 -0.77 23.28 -11.91
CA LEU A 370 0.50 23.73 -11.35
C LEU A 370 0.90 25.07 -11.94
N TYR A 371 0.99 25.16 -13.27
CA TYR A 371 1.38 26.38 -13.98
C TYR A 371 0.42 27.54 -13.71
N ARG A 372 -0.90 27.30 -13.71
CA ARG A 372 -1.90 28.30 -13.30
C ARG A 372 -1.64 28.80 -11.88
N GLY A 373 -1.41 27.89 -10.93
CA GLY A 373 -1.08 28.22 -9.54
C GLY A 373 0.22 29.00 -9.37
N LEU A 374 1.20 28.86 -10.28
CA LEU A 374 2.42 29.69 -10.28
C LEU A 374 2.17 31.12 -10.79
N VAL A 375 1.31 31.28 -11.80
CA VAL A 375 1.04 32.57 -12.48
C VAL A 375 -0.03 33.40 -11.77
N GLU A 376 -1.14 32.77 -11.37
CA GLU A 376 -2.28 33.41 -10.70
C GLU A 376 -2.13 33.42 -9.16
N GLY A 377 -1.23 32.57 -8.63
CA GLY A 377 -1.03 32.33 -7.21
C GLY A 377 -1.93 31.21 -6.66
N PHE A 378 -1.70 30.84 -5.39
CA PHE A 378 -2.47 29.80 -4.69
C PHE A 378 -2.66 30.16 -3.22
N ARG A 379 -3.90 30.10 -2.72
CA ARG A 379 -4.26 30.39 -1.32
C ARG A 379 -3.75 31.75 -0.79
N GLY A 380 -3.68 32.75 -1.68
CA GLY A 380 -3.16 34.09 -1.36
C GLY A 380 -1.64 34.23 -1.45
N GLN A 381 -0.89 33.13 -1.58
CA GLN A 381 0.53 33.18 -1.92
C GLN A 381 0.71 33.44 -3.42
N GLN A 382 1.61 34.36 -3.75
CA GLN A 382 2.04 34.64 -5.12
C GLN A 382 3.45 34.08 -5.35
N TYR A 383 3.69 33.48 -6.50
CA TYR A 383 5.00 32.89 -6.85
C TYR A 383 5.70 33.60 -8.01
N GLY A 384 4.99 34.41 -8.79
CA GLY A 384 5.56 35.17 -9.91
C GLY A 384 5.92 34.33 -11.14
N GLY A 385 5.12 33.29 -11.42
CA GLY A 385 5.29 32.46 -12.62
C GLY A 385 5.26 33.28 -13.91
N PRO A 386 6.05 32.91 -14.94
CA PRO A 386 6.10 33.65 -16.20
C PRO A 386 4.75 33.59 -16.93
N PRO A 387 4.27 34.72 -17.49
CA PRO A 387 3.14 34.68 -18.42
C PRO A 387 3.52 33.87 -19.67
N PRO A 388 2.54 33.33 -20.42
CA PRO A 388 2.81 32.59 -21.65
C PRO A 388 3.63 33.45 -22.64
N ALA A 389 4.60 32.84 -23.31
CA ALA A 389 5.39 33.55 -24.31
C ALA A 389 4.51 33.94 -25.51
N LYS A 390 4.88 35.05 -26.17
CA LYS A 390 4.13 35.56 -27.32
C LYS A 390 4.15 34.55 -28.48
N PRO A 391 3.09 34.45 -29.30
CA PRO A 391 3.11 33.64 -30.52
C PRO A 391 4.32 33.99 -31.40
N GLY A 392 5.12 32.98 -31.74
CA GLY A 392 6.37 33.15 -32.50
C GLY A 392 7.61 33.50 -31.66
N ALA A 393 7.53 33.51 -30.32
CA ALA A 393 8.69 33.73 -29.44
C ALA A 393 9.85 32.77 -29.74
N SER A 394 11.06 33.30 -29.55
CA SER A 394 12.32 32.60 -29.75
C SER A 394 12.55 31.50 -28.71
N THR A 395 13.41 30.54 -29.04
CA THR A 395 13.84 29.50 -28.08
C THR A 395 14.47 30.12 -26.83
N GLU A 396 15.19 31.24 -26.95
CA GLU A 396 15.86 31.90 -25.82
C GLU A 396 14.86 32.54 -24.84
N GLU A 397 13.82 33.21 -25.35
CA GLU A 397 12.71 33.73 -24.53
C GLU A 397 11.96 32.60 -23.80
N LEU A 398 11.70 31.48 -24.51
CA LEU A 398 11.04 30.30 -23.94
C LEU A 398 11.90 29.66 -22.82
N LEU A 399 13.19 29.45 -23.06
CA LEU A 399 14.10 28.88 -22.06
C LEU A 399 14.30 29.82 -20.85
N THR A 400 14.17 31.13 -21.05
CA THR A 400 14.13 32.11 -19.94
C THR A 400 12.91 31.89 -19.05
N GLY A 401 11.72 31.68 -19.62
CA GLY A 401 10.52 31.32 -18.85
C GLY A 401 10.63 29.97 -18.15
N VAL A 402 11.20 28.96 -18.82
CA VAL A 402 11.46 27.65 -18.18
C VAL A 402 12.41 27.79 -16.99
N GLN A 403 13.48 28.59 -17.09
CA GLN A 403 14.39 28.83 -15.96
C GLN A 403 13.68 29.56 -14.81
N GLN A 404 12.80 30.54 -15.08
CA GLN A 404 12.01 31.20 -14.02
C GLN A 404 11.11 30.22 -13.26
N ILE A 405 10.47 29.26 -13.94
CA ILE A 405 9.69 28.20 -13.28
C ILE A 405 10.60 27.34 -12.38
N LEU A 406 11.76 26.93 -12.88
CA LEU A 406 12.73 26.14 -12.13
C LEU A 406 13.27 26.89 -10.90
N ASP A 407 13.50 28.20 -11.02
CA ASP A 407 13.94 29.06 -9.92
C ASP A 407 12.85 29.17 -8.83
N ILE A 408 11.58 29.24 -9.21
CA ILE A 408 10.44 29.19 -8.26
C ILE A 408 10.42 27.86 -7.51
N TYR A 409 10.64 26.71 -8.18
CA TYR A 409 10.73 25.40 -7.53
C TYR A 409 11.92 25.31 -6.54
N VAL A 410 13.07 25.92 -6.85
CA VAL A 410 14.23 25.98 -5.94
C VAL A 410 14.00 26.93 -4.77
N ALA A 411 13.33 28.07 -5.00
CA ALA A 411 13.01 29.07 -3.98
C ALA A 411 12.01 28.52 -2.94
N ASN A 412 10.99 27.78 -3.39
CA ASN A 412 9.99 27.14 -2.52
C ASN A 412 10.44 25.76 -1.98
N GLY A 413 11.74 25.45 -2.04
CA GLY A 413 12.36 24.33 -1.34
C GLY A 413 12.24 22.95 -2.00
N TYR A 414 11.55 22.82 -3.14
CA TYR A 414 11.37 21.53 -3.83
C TYR A 414 12.67 20.97 -4.41
N ALA A 415 13.69 21.78 -4.70
CA ALA A 415 15.02 21.30 -5.07
C ALA A 415 16.13 22.13 -4.40
N LEU A 416 17.32 21.53 -4.24
CA LEU A 416 18.49 22.27 -3.74
C LEU A 416 19.02 23.24 -4.78
N LYS A 417 18.98 22.84 -6.06
CA LYS A 417 19.38 23.63 -7.22
C LYS A 417 18.71 23.09 -8.48
N ALA A 418 18.46 23.99 -9.43
CA ALA A 418 18.11 23.68 -10.80
C ALA A 418 19.15 24.30 -11.76
N SER A 419 19.32 23.72 -12.94
CA SER A 419 20.07 24.34 -14.03
C SER A 419 19.55 23.88 -15.38
N LEU A 420 19.20 24.82 -16.24
CA LEU A 420 18.89 24.60 -17.64
C LEU A 420 20.17 24.64 -18.49
N THR A 421 20.22 23.87 -19.57
CA THR A 421 21.28 23.89 -20.58
C THR A 421 20.65 23.76 -21.97
N PRO A 422 20.79 24.78 -22.86
CA PRO A 422 20.30 24.69 -24.23
C PRO A 422 20.98 23.56 -25.00
N GLY A 423 20.22 22.81 -25.80
CA GLY A 423 20.75 21.77 -26.68
C GLY A 423 21.34 22.37 -27.95
N SER A 424 22.54 21.93 -28.34
CA SER A 424 23.18 22.37 -29.58
C SER A 424 22.44 21.82 -30.80
N SER A 425 22.09 22.70 -31.76
CA SER A 425 21.39 22.36 -32.99
C SER A 425 22.26 21.61 -34.00
N GLY A 426 22.49 20.31 -33.74
CA GLY A 426 22.98 19.33 -34.71
C GLY A 426 24.50 19.21 -34.86
N SER A 427 25.08 18.16 -34.29
CA SER A 427 26.16 17.41 -34.94
C SER A 427 26.16 15.95 -34.45
N SER A 428 26.39 15.01 -35.37
CA SER A 428 26.37 13.56 -35.10
C SER A 428 27.73 13.07 -34.56
N GLY A 429 28.01 13.40 -33.30
CA GLY A 429 29.17 12.90 -32.55
C GLY A 429 29.07 11.38 -32.27
N SER A 430 30.15 10.63 -32.53
CA SER A 430 30.15 9.17 -32.51
C SER A 430 30.29 8.57 -31.10
N GLY A 431 29.34 7.71 -30.71
CA GLY A 431 29.27 7.10 -29.38
C GLY A 431 28.69 5.67 -29.36
N ARG A 432 29.29 4.76 -30.15
CA ARG A 432 29.11 3.29 -30.19
C ARG A 432 27.74 2.71 -29.74
N PRO A 433 26.80 2.42 -30.67
CA PRO A 433 25.53 1.77 -30.35
C PRO A 433 25.65 0.24 -30.18
N THR A 434 24.75 -0.35 -29.40
CA THR A 434 24.53 -1.81 -29.33
C THR A 434 23.04 -2.17 -29.27
N LEU A 435 22.42 -2.27 -30.46
CA LEU A 435 21.33 -3.18 -30.88
C LEU A 435 20.14 -3.37 -29.89
N SER A 436 18.93 -2.80 -30.09
CA SER A 436 17.99 -3.00 -31.22
C SER A 436 17.54 -4.46 -31.42
N PRO A 437 16.41 -4.76 -32.12
CA PRO A 437 15.43 -3.88 -32.80
C PRO A 437 14.01 -3.97 -32.15
N VAL A 438 12.89 -3.39 -32.62
CA VAL A 438 12.47 -2.49 -33.75
C VAL A 438 11.43 -1.50 -33.13
N ASP A 439 10.72 -0.55 -33.75
CA ASP A 439 10.52 -0.02 -35.13
C ASP A 439 10.06 1.48 -35.03
N GLY A 440 9.61 2.25 -36.04
CA GLY A 440 9.45 1.94 -37.47
C GLY A 440 8.66 2.93 -38.35
N THR A 441 8.57 4.24 -38.05
CA THR A 441 8.15 5.27 -39.06
C THR A 441 8.30 6.73 -38.59
N SER A 442 8.31 7.64 -39.57
CA SER A 442 8.32 9.11 -39.50
C SER A 442 9.67 9.79 -39.18
N ALA A 443 9.93 10.90 -39.87
CA ALA A 443 11.18 11.65 -39.79
C ALA A 443 11.07 12.76 -38.76
N ALA A 444 12.00 12.81 -37.81
CA ALA A 444 12.09 13.90 -36.85
C ALA A 444 12.48 15.21 -37.57
N SER A 445 11.65 16.24 -37.42
CA SER A 445 12.07 17.63 -37.65
C SER A 445 13.22 17.96 -36.70
N ALA A 446 14.09 18.90 -37.10
CA ALA A 446 15.22 19.35 -36.29
C ALA A 446 14.75 20.31 -35.18
N GLY A 447 13.92 19.81 -34.26
CA GLY A 447 13.40 20.55 -33.11
C GLY A 447 14.53 20.98 -32.17
N SER A 448 14.39 22.18 -31.60
CA SER A 448 15.31 22.66 -30.56
C SER A 448 15.13 21.83 -29.29
N SER A 449 16.24 21.36 -28.73
CA SER A 449 16.26 20.59 -27.48
C SER A 449 16.87 21.41 -26.35
N PHE A 450 16.61 20.99 -25.12
CA PHE A 450 17.30 21.48 -23.93
C PHE A 450 17.36 20.39 -22.86
N THR A 451 18.23 20.56 -21.88
CA THR A 451 18.33 19.67 -20.72
C THR A 451 18.08 20.48 -19.45
N VAL A 452 17.25 19.95 -18.56
CA VAL A 452 17.11 20.44 -17.18
C VAL A 452 17.79 19.44 -16.25
N LYS A 453 18.55 19.94 -15.28
CA LYS A 453 19.06 19.14 -14.16
C LYS A 453 18.52 19.71 -12.85
N LEU A 454 17.92 18.85 -12.04
CA LEU A 454 17.56 19.12 -10.64
C LEU A 454 18.51 18.37 -9.71
N GLU A 455 19.08 19.08 -8.75
CA GLU A 455 19.91 18.51 -7.68
C GLU A 455 19.09 18.48 -6.39
N GLY A 456 18.97 17.28 -5.81
CA GLY A 456 18.20 17.03 -4.60
C GLY A 456 16.70 17.38 -4.63
N PRO A 457 15.91 16.98 -5.64
CA PRO A 457 14.47 17.25 -5.66
C PRO A 457 13.73 16.51 -4.53
N ALA A 458 12.62 17.09 -4.07
CA ALA A 458 11.81 16.63 -2.94
C ALA A 458 11.08 15.30 -3.20
N ASN A 459 10.98 14.87 -4.46
CA ASN A 459 10.34 13.62 -4.86
C ASN A 459 11.33 12.59 -5.46
N LEU A 460 12.64 12.73 -5.19
CA LEU A 460 13.70 11.87 -5.73
C LEU A 460 13.51 10.38 -5.40
N TRP A 461 13.12 10.03 -4.17
CA TRP A 461 12.87 8.63 -3.80
C TRP A 461 11.64 8.07 -4.52
N SER A 462 10.59 8.88 -4.68
CA SER A 462 9.34 8.49 -5.32
C SER A 462 9.54 8.03 -6.75
N LEU A 463 10.41 8.70 -7.53
CA LEU A 463 10.76 8.28 -8.89
C LEU A 463 11.35 6.87 -8.91
N GLN A 464 12.34 6.63 -8.05
CA GLN A 464 13.04 5.35 -7.95
C GLN A 464 12.08 4.26 -7.44
N ALA A 465 11.18 4.58 -6.52
CA ALA A 465 10.19 3.65 -5.96
C ALA A 465 9.08 3.33 -6.97
N LEU A 466 8.60 4.30 -7.74
CA LEU A 466 7.66 4.13 -8.85
C LEU A 466 8.28 3.30 -9.98
N ALA A 467 9.58 3.50 -10.27
CA ALA A 467 10.32 2.70 -11.24
C ALA A 467 10.45 1.23 -10.78
N ALA A 468 10.81 0.99 -9.51
CA ALA A 468 10.89 -0.36 -8.94
C ALA A 468 9.52 -1.07 -8.96
N ARG A 469 8.43 -0.33 -8.71
CA ARG A 469 7.04 -0.81 -8.81
C ARG A 469 6.53 -1.01 -10.24
N ARG A 470 7.32 -0.67 -11.28
CA ARG A 470 6.89 -0.63 -12.69
C ARG A 470 5.61 0.20 -12.90
N SER A 471 5.58 1.38 -12.29
CA SER A 471 4.51 2.36 -12.49
C SER A 471 4.43 2.80 -13.95
N ASN A 472 3.22 3.13 -14.39
CA ASN A 472 2.91 3.81 -15.66
C ASN A 472 2.79 5.32 -15.47
N LEU A 473 2.89 5.80 -14.23
CA LEU A 473 2.78 7.20 -13.85
C LEU A 473 3.97 7.60 -12.97
N PHE A 474 4.67 8.65 -13.36
CA PHE A 474 5.82 9.21 -12.65
C PHE A 474 5.52 10.68 -12.39
N ASN A 475 5.18 11.03 -11.15
CA ASN A 475 4.84 12.41 -10.84
C ASN A 475 6.10 13.28 -10.71
N GLN A 476 6.26 14.19 -11.66
CA GLN A 476 7.25 15.26 -11.70
C GLN A 476 6.52 16.58 -11.92
N HIS A 477 6.03 17.18 -10.82
CA HIS A 477 5.28 18.44 -10.88
C HIS A 477 6.04 19.54 -11.64
N ASP A 478 7.36 19.66 -11.46
CA ASP A 478 8.17 20.67 -12.15
C ASP A 478 8.20 20.44 -13.67
N ALA A 479 8.34 19.18 -14.12
CA ALA A 479 8.25 18.83 -15.53
C ALA A 479 6.83 19.08 -16.08
N ALA A 480 5.79 18.76 -15.32
CA ALA A 480 4.41 19.00 -15.71
C ALA A 480 4.13 20.52 -15.87
N ALA A 481 4.61 21.34 -14.93
CA ALA A 481 4.51 22.79 -15.01
C ALA A 481 5.29 23.40 -16.20
N VAL A 482 6.50 22.87 -16.50
CA VAL A 482 7.28 23.26 -17.68
C VAL A 482 6.57 22.87 -18.98
N ALA A 483 6.01 21.67 -19.06
CA ALA A 483 5.23 21.23 -20.22
C ALA A 483 3.99 22.13 -20.46
N ALA A 484 3.27 22.48 -19.38
CA ALA A 484 2.10 23.35 -19.46
C ALA A 484 2.46 24.79 -19.84
N TYR A 485 3.57 25.35 -19.33
CA TYR A 485 4.09 26.65 -19.78
C TYR A 485 4.42 26.65 -21.29
N LEU A 486 5.05 25.59 -21.78
CA LEU A 486 5.37 25.44 -23.20
C LEU A 486 4.09 25.31 -24.04
N ARG A 487 3.11 24.49 -23.62
CA ARG A 487 1.80 24.34 -24.26
C ARG A 487 1.05 25.67 -24.33
N ALA A 488 0.97 26.41 -23.21
CA ALA A 488 0.36 27.73 -23.14
C ALA A 488 1.09 28.77 -24.01
N SER A 489 2.40 28.62 -24.19
CA SER A 489 3.25 29.42 -25.08
C SER A 489 3.21 28.97 -26.55
N GLY A 490 2.29 28.07 -26.93
CA GLY A 490 2.11 27.59 -28.29
C GLY A 490 3.22 26.66 -28.80
N ARG A 491 3.91 25.94 -27.90
CA ARG A 491 4.98 24.99 -28.22
C ARG A 491 4.65 23.60 -27.72
N SER A 492 4.60 22.64 -28.64
CA SER A 492 4.56 21.21 -28.29
C SER A 492 5.93 20.79 -27.78
N SER A 493 5.96 19.84 -26.84
CA SER A 493 7.21 19.35 -26.26
C SER A 493 7.10 17.89 -25.83
N THR A 494 8.24 17.22 -25.76
CA THR A 494 8.38 15.88 -25.18
C THR A 494 9.53 15.88 -24.18
N CYS A 495 9.37 15.14 -23.08
CA CYS A 495 10.34 15.03 -22.01
C CYS A 495 10.73 13.57 -21.78
N ARG A 496 12.02 13.31 -21.54
CA ARG A 496 12.53 12.01 -21.06
C ARG A 496 13.24 12.21 -19.73
N LEU A 497 12.83 11.44 -18.74
CA LEU A 497 13.38 11.48 -17.39
C LEU A 497 14.51 10.45 -17.22
N ALA A 498 15.57 10.85 -16.54
CA ALA A 498 16.60 9.99 -15.96
C ALA A 498 16.94 10.49 -14.56
N TRP A 499 17.47 9.64 -13.68
CA TRP A 499 17.79 10.00 -12.31
C TRP A 499 19.09 9.34 -11.83
N SER A 500 19.67 9.91 -10.79
CA SER A 500 20.79 9.37 -10.02
C SER A 500 20.41 9.31 -8.53
N ASP A 501 21.34 8.87 -7.69
CA ASP A 501 21.21 8.92 -6.22
C ASP A 501 21.09 10.36 -5.67
N THR A 502 21.35 11.39 -6.49
CA THR A 502 21.48 12.80 -6.09
C THR A 502 20.62 13.79 -6.86
N GLY A 503 19.92 13.37 -7.92
CA GLY A 503 19.17 14.30 -8.76
C GLY A 503 18.43 13.67 -9.94
N VAL A 504 17.78 14.54 -10.71
CA VAL A 504 16.99 14.20 -11.90
C VAL A 504 17.53 14.98 -13.10
N VAL A 505 17.57 14.33 -14.26
CA VAL A 505 17.91 14.92 -15.55
C VAL A 505 16.71 14.76 -16.47
N GLN A 506 16.31 15.83 -17.12
CA GLN A 506 15.18 15.87 -18.04
C GLN A 506 15.69 16.29 -19.41
N GLN A 507 15.52 15.43 -20.41
CA GLN A 507 15.87 15.72 -21.79
C GLN A 507 14.60 16.15 -22.53
N TRP A 508 14.57 17.41 -22.93
CA TRP A 508 13.43 18.05 -23.57
C TRP A 508 13.68 18.23 -25.07
N THR A 509 12.68 17.92 -25.89
CA THR A 509 12.64 18.21 -27.32
C THR A 509 11.39 18.99 -27.64
N LEU A 510 11.54 20.20 -28.19
CA LEU A 510 10.44 21.02 -28.70
C LEU A 510 10.05 20.57 -30.11
N VAL A 511 8.76 20.69 -30.43
CA VAL A 511 8.13 20.25 -31.69
C VAL A 511 7.41 21.42 -32.36
#